data_AF-A0A831NGB5-F1
#
_entry.id   AF-A0A831NGB5-F1
#
_cell.length_a   1.000
_cell.length_b   1.000
_cell.length_c   1.000
_cell.angle_alpha   90.00
_cell.angle_beta   90.00
_cell.angle_gamma   90.00
#
_symmetry.space_group_name_H-M   'P 1'
#
loop_
_entity.id
_entity.type
_entity.pdbx_description
1 polymer ?
#
loop_
_entity_poly.entity_id
_entity_poly.type
_entity_poly.pdbx_seq_one_letter_code
_entity_poly.pdbx_strand_id
1 'polypeptide(L)'
;MAQGEAIIRFDKVSFDYGHNKPILHEVDFSVRREIKMTIMGQNGSGKSTIFQLITGGLKPESGTISTVSNLTIAIARQVIPREQLDLTVRDFFQACFADKIYDIDPRIDAVLDVVNLHAPHERIVRTFSGGQQARLLLASALIQDADVLLLDEPTNNLDKAGITHLRQFLIDYKKTCIVISHDADFLNAFTQGVLYLDLHTRKVEQYQGNYLNVVEQIAARIERENSANARLAKIAIEKKEKANFFAMKGGRLRLLAKRMREDAEDMEEAQVDVRKEDKILRQFTIPNQEELIGNIVTLSSVSIFKNHKPAQKKISVALNKNQHLLLTGPNGIGKSTLLEALASGKAKGAKIAEDVVVGYYRQDFSTLNFEDTVIESLRAVAKGLDEQEIRSIAAGFLITGETIKTKVGDLSEGQKGLVAFARLVMQRPGLLILDEPTNHINFRHLPVIAKALDQYRGAMILVSHVPDFVDQIRIDQTLDLG
;
A
#
# COMPACT_ATOMS: atom_id res chain seq x y z
N MET A 1 5.90 34.78 9.71
CA MET A 1 4.78 34.24 8.92
C MET A 1 3.72 33.79 9.90
N ALA A 2 2.49 34.27 9.76
CA ALA A 2 1.46 34.27 10.80
C ALA A 2 1.14 32.86 11.33
N GLN A 3 1.12 32.71 12.66
CA GLN A 3 0.61 31.52 13.34
C GLN A 3 -0.90 31.43 13.10
N GLY A 4 -1.32 30.65 12.10
CA GLY A 4 -2.74 30.40 11.83
C GLY A 4 -3.42 29.63 12.97
N GLU A 5 -4.72 29.89 13.15
CA GLU A 5 -5.60 29.22 14.12
C GLU A 5 -5.64 27.70 13.88
N ALA A 6 -5.51 26.92 14.96
CA ALA A 6 -5.72 25.46 14.92
C ALA A 6 -7.22 25.15 14.93
N ILE A 7 -7.70 24.46 13.89
CA ILE A 7 -9.13 24.15 13.71
C ILE A 7 -9.50 22.74 14.15
N ILE A 8 -8.53 21.82 14.20
CA ILE A 8 -8.66 20.47 14.74
C ILE A 8 -7.42 20.19 15.59
N ARG A 9 -7.62 19.67 16.81
CA ARG A 9 -6.53 19.27 17.70
C ARG A 9 -6.81 17.94 18.38
N PHE A 10 -5.84 17.05 18.28
CA PHE A 10 -5.76 15.79 18.99
C PHE A 10 -4.81 15.99 20.18
N ASP A 11 -5.27 15.66 21.38
CA ASP A 11 -4.49 15.70 22.62
C ASP A 11 -4.53 14.32 23.29
N LYS A 12 -3.40 13.61 23.20
CA LYS A 12 -3.15 12.25 23.72
C LYS A 12 -4.25 11.24 23.39
N VAL A 13 -4.71 11.25 22.15
CA VAL A 13 -5.83 10.42 21.71
C VAL A 13 -5.39 8.96 21.52
N SER A 14 -6.08 8.03 22.18
CA SER A 14 -5.93 6.59 21.94
C SER A 14 -7.24 5.98 21.44
N PHE A 15 -7.12 4.97 20.58
CA PHE A 15 -8.28 4.28 20.01
C PHE A 15 -7.96 2.84 19.60
N ASP A 16 -8.86 1.94 19.95
CA ASP A 16 -8.75 0.49 19.72
C ASP A 16 -10.04 -0.05 19.08
N TYR A 17 -9.93 -1.01 18.15
CA TYR A 17 -11.10 -1.75 17.65
C TYR A 17 -11.35 -2.97 18.55
N GLY A 18 -12.13 -2.78 19.62
CA GLY A 18 -12.45 -3.83 20.58
C GLY A 18 -11.24 -4.28 21.41
N HIS A 19 -11.43 -5.30 22.25
CA HIS A 19 -10.53 -5.61 23.37
C HIS A 19 -9.10 -6.08 23.05
N ASN A 20 -8.64 -6.10 21.80
CA ASN A 20 -7.28 -6.55 21.49
C ASN A 20 -6.72 -6.02 20.16
N LYS A 21 -7.25 -4.90 19.63
CA LYS A 21 -6.73 -4.31 18.39
C LYS A 21 -6.49 -2.81 18.53
N PRO A 22 -5.51 -2.40 19.36
CA PRO A 22 -5.07 -1.02 19.44
C PRO A 22 -4.60 -0.49 18.08
N ILE A 23 -5.09 0.71 17.74
CA ILE A 23 -4.80 1.39 16.47
C ILE A 23 -4.01 2.67 16.69
N LEU A 24 -4.45 3.51 17.64
CA LEU A 24 -3.81 4.78 17.99
C LEU A 24 -3.43 4.78 19.47
N HIS A 25 -2.25 5.31 19.80
CA HIS A 25 -1.75 5.37 21.17
C HIS A 25 -1.18 6.76 21.48
N GLU A 26 -1.87 7.53 22.32
CA GLU A 26 -1.46 8.87 22.77
C GLU A 26 -1.06 9.77 21.60
N VAL A 27 -1.93 9.88 20.61
CA VAL A 27 -1.72 10.67 19.41
C VAL A 27 -1.93 12.16 19.68
N ASP A 28 -0.91 12.95 19.32
CA ASP A 28 -0.88 14.41 19.48
C ASP A 28 -0.57 15.10 18.15
N PHE A 29 -1.52 15.89 17.63
CA PHE A 29 -1.27 16.75 16.46
C PHE A 29 -2.29 17.88 16.38
N SER A 30 -2.00 18.87 15.53
CA SER A 30 -2.94 19.95 15.23
C SER A 30 -3.01 20.23 13.72
N VAL A 31 -4.21 20.51 13.24
CA VAL A 31 -4.47 20.95 11.87
C VAL A 31 -4.88 22.41 11.90
N ARG A 32 -4.19 23.24 11.10
CA ARG A 32 -4.46 24.67 11.01
C ARG A 32 -5.45 24.98 9.90
N ARG A 33 -6.03 26.19 9.93
CA ARG A 33 -6.87 26.69 8.84
C ARG A 33 -6.04 26.86 7.56
N GLU A 34 -6.66 26.60 6.41
CA GLU A 34 -6.10 26.79 5.05
C GLU A 34 -4.86 25.93 4.73
N ILE A 35 -4.56 24.93 5.58
CA ILE A 35 -3.43 24.02 5.35
C ILE A 35 -3.85 22.82 4.50
N LYS A 36 -2.94 22.37 3.64
CA LYS A 36 -3.09 21.14 2.87
C LYS A 36 -2.18 20.09 3.44
N MET A 37 -2.76 19.10 4.09
CA MET A 37 -2.03 18.06 4.80
C MET A 37 -2.30 16.69 4.20
N THR A 38 -1.32 15.80 4.39
CA THR A 38 -1.42 14.42 3.96
C THR A 38 -1.22 13.49 5.14
N ILE A 39 -1.97 12.40 5.21
CA ILE A 39 -1.72 11.33 6.18
C ILE A 39 -0.99 10.20 5.46
N MET A 40 0.21 9.87 5.96
CA MET A 40 1.05 8.79 5.46
C MET A 40 1.13 7.68 6.50
N GLY A 41 1.14 6.43 6.05
CA GLY A 41 1.29 5.28 6.93
C GLY A 41 0.96 3.98 6.19
N GLN A 42 1.42 2.86 6.71
CA GLN A 42 1.13 1.55 6.12
C GLN A 42 -0.39 1.25 6.14
N ASN A 43 -0.83 0.26 5.37
CA ASN A 43 -2.20 -0.24 5.48
C ASN A 43 -2.45 -0.80 6.89
N GLY A 44 -3.63 -0.50 7.44
CA GLY A 44 -3.96 -0.87 8.82
C GLY A 44 -3.35 0.01 9.92
N SER A 45 -2.57 1.05 9.57
CA SER A 45 -2.01 1.99 10.57
C SER A 45 -3.06 2.86 11.26
N GLY A 46 -4.26 2.99 10.70
CA GLY A 46 -5.33 3.82 11.27
C GLY A 46 -5.63 5.12 10.52
N LYS A 47 -5.14 5.29 9.28
CA LYS A 47 -5.37 6.50 8.47
C LYS A 47 -6.87 6.85 8.35
N SER A 48 -7.69 5.90 7.91
CA SER A 48 -9.15 6.09 7.82
C SER A 48 -9.81 6.18 9.19
N THR A 49 -9.22 5.58 10.24
CA THR A 49 -9.68 5.71 11.63
C THR A 49 -9.54 7.15 12.12
N ILE A 50 -8.46 7.86 11.76
CA ILE A 50 -8.31 9.30 12.05
C ILE A 50 -9.46 10.10 11.43
N PHE A 51 -9.86 9.82 10.19
CA PHE A 51 -11.00 10.50 9.57
C PHE A 51 -12.32 10.22 10.29
N GLN A 52 -12.55 8.99 10.73
CA GLN A 52 -13.74 8.62 11.52
C GLN A 52 -13.75 9.30 12.89
N LEU A 53 -12.59 9.50 13.51
CA LEU A 53 -12.45 10.24 14.76
C LEU A 53 -12.67 11.75 14.57
N ILE A 54 -12.13 12.35 13.50
CA ILE A 54 -12.35 13.76 13.14
C ILE A 54 -13.84 14.05 12.89
N THR A 55 -14.50 13.15 12.17
CA THR A 55 -15.94 13.30 11.83
C THR A 55 -16.89 12.92 12.97
N GLY A 56 -16.36 12.40 14.09
CA GLY A 56 -17.15 11.97 15.25
C GLY A 56 -17.90 10.65 15.06
N GLY A 57 -17.66 9.93 13.95
CA GLY A 57 -18.20 8.59 13.71
C GLY A 57 -17.61 7.53 14.64
N LEU A 58 -16.41 7.78 15.16
CA LEU A 58 -15.80 7.04 16.26
C LEU A 58 -15.53 7.97 17.46
N LYS A 59 -15.50 7.38 18.65
CA LYS A 59 -15.12 8.07 19.87
C LYS A 59 -13.76 7.56 20.35
N PRO A 60 -12.86 8.44 20.80
CA PRO A 60 -11.60 8.00 21.39
C PRO A 60 -11.86 7.25 22.70
N GLU A 61 -10.99 6.29 23.02
CA GLU A 61 -11.03 5.60 24.31
C GLU A 61 -10.44 6.47 25.43
N SER A 62 -9.41 7.24 25.09
CA SER A 62 -8.78 8.22 25.96
C SER A 62 -8.25 9.41 25.16
N GLY A 63 -7.93 10.50 25.86
CA GLY A 63 -7.55 11.77 25.24
C GLY A 63 -8.75 12.58 24.77
N THR A 64 -8.47 13.70 24.10
CA THR A 64 -9.52 14.62 23.62
C THR A 64 -9.28 15.05 22.18
N ILE A 65 -10.36 15.14 21.42
CA ILE A 65 -10.40 15.72 20.09
C ILE A 65 -11.21 17.00 20.19
N SER A 66 -10.61 18.13 19.84
CA SER A 66 -11.27 19.44 19.83
C SER A 66 -11.31 20.00 18.42
N THR A 67 -12.48 20.51 18.04
CA THR A 67 -12.72 21.20 16.76
C THR A 67 -13.31 22.58 17.03
N VAL A 68 -13.03 23.54 16.15
CA VAL A 68 -13.63 24.88 16.25
C VAL A 68 -15.14 24.79 16.02
N SER A 69 -15.91 25.60 16.73
CA SER A 69 -17.37 25.64 16.61
C SER A 69 -17.82 25.98 15.19
N ASN A 70 -18.90 25.34 14.72
CA ASN A 70 -19.49 25.51 13.38
C ASN A 70 -18.58 25.12 12.20
N LEU A 71 -17.54 24.32 12.43
CA LEU A 71 -16.69 23.80 11.36
C LEU A 71 -17.47 22.81 10.48
N THR A 72 -17.60 23.10 9.19
CA THR A 72 -18.16 22.16 8.22
C THR A 72 -17.09 21.17 7.75
N ILE A 73 -17.40 19.88 7.75
CA ILE A 73 -16.47 18.81 7.35
C ILE A 73 -17.14 17.96 6.27
N ALA A 74 -16.51 17.85 5.11
CA ALA A 74 -16.94 16.95 4.05
C ALA A 74 -15.97 15.78 3.92
N ILE A 75 -16.50 14.57 3.75
CA ILE A 75 -15.73 13.34 3.54
C ILE A 75 -16.26 12.59 2.32
N ALA A 76 -15.36 12.15 1.44
CA ALA A 76 -15.72 11.25 0.37
C ALA A 76 -16.05 9.86 0.94
N ARG A 77 -17.32 9.45 0.85
CA ARG A 77 -17.73 8.11 1.31
C ARG A 77 -17.17 7.05 0.36
N GLN A 78 -16.98 5.84 0.86
CA GLN A 78 -16.52 4.71 0.03
C GLN A 78 -17.65 4.05 -0.78
N VAL A 79 -18.89 4.11 -0.28
CA VAL A 79 -20.05 3.45 -0.90
C VAL A 79 -21.27 4.37 -0.88
N ILE A 80 -22.04 4.37 -1.98
CA ILE A 80 -23.33 5.06 -2.06
C ILE A 80 -24.37 4.25 -1.25
N PRO A 81 -25.04 4.84 -0.24
CA PRO A 81 -26.11 4.19 0.50
C PRO A 81 -27.22 3.67 -0.43
N ARG A 82 -27.82 2.52 -0.08
CA ARG A 82 -28.82 1.87 -0.95
C ARG A 82 -30.01 2.77 -1.28
N GLU A 83 -30.46 3.56 -0.31
CA GLU A 83 -31.54 4.56 -0.47
C GLU A 83 -31.20 5.68 -1.47
N GLN A 84 -29.91 5.96 -1.70
CA GLN A 84 -29.46 7.00 -2.61
C GLN A 84 -29.24 6.49 -4.03
N LEU A 85 -29.26 5.16 -4.26
CA LEU A 85 -29.02 4.57 -5.58
C LEU A 85 -30.16 4.84 -6.57
N ASP A 86 -31.39 5.01 -6.08
CA ASP A 86 -32.55 5.28 -6.93
C ASP A 86 -32.78 6.77 -7.21
N LEU A 87 -31.95 7.65 -6.63
CA LEU A 87 -32.02 9.08 -6.87
C LEU A 87 -31.49 9.44 -8.27
N THR A 88 -31.98 10.56 -8.79
CA THR A 88 -31.34 11.23 -9.92
C THR A 88 -30.02 11.84 -9.47
N VAL A 89 -29.11 12.14 -10.40
CA VAL A 89 -27.86 12.86 -10.09
C VAL A 89 -28.18 14.17 -9.36
N ARG A 90 -29.18 14.93 -9.82
CA ARG A 90 -29.64 16.18 -9.18
C ARG A 90 -30.06 15.96 -7.72
N ASP A 91 -30.92 14.97 -7.47
CA ASP A 91 -31.45 14.71 -6.13
C ASP A 91 -30.35 14.15 -5.20
N PHE A 92 -29.43 13.35 -5.74
CA PHE A 92 -28.27 12.84 -5.02
C PHE A 92 -27.37 13.98 -4.51
N PHE A 93 -27.06 14.96 -5.36
CA PHE A 93 -26.28 16.13 -4.95
C PHE A 93 -27.08 17.09 -4.05
N GLN A 94 -28.38 17.27 -4.28
CA GLN A 94 -29.23 18.09 -3.42
C GLN A 94 -29.32 17.53 -2.00
N ALA A 95 -29.28 16.20 -1.85
CA ALA A 95 -29.23 15.53 -0.55
C ALA A 95 -27.96 15.81 0.27
N CYS A 96 -26.94 16.43 -0.32
CA CYS A 96 -25.74 16.87 0.40
C CYS A 96 -25.95 18.19 1.18
N PHE A 97 -27.04 18.91 0.90
CA PHE A 97 -27.34 20.20 1.52
C PHE A 97 -28.61 20.10 2.36
N ALA A 98 -28.64 20.78 3.51
CA ALA A 98 -29.84 20.87 4.34
C ALA A 98 -30.93 21.72 3.66
N ASP A 99 -30.51 22.79 2.97
CA ASP A 99 -31.39 23.72 2.27
C ASP A 99 -31.40 23.48 0.76
N LYS A 100 -32.48 23.89 0.11
CA LYS A 100 -32.60 23.80 -1.35
C LYS A 100 -31.64 24.78 -2.02
N ILE A 101 -30.79 24.26 -2.90
CA ILE A 101 -29.82 25.06 -3.65
C ILE A 101 -30.41 25.34 -5.04
N TYR A 102 -30.67 26.61 -5.35
CA TYR A 102 -31.33 27.00 -6.60
C TYR A 102 -30.40 26.96 -7.81
N ASP A 103 -29.10 27.14 -7.60
CA ASP A 103 -28.02 27.09 -8.60
C ASP A 103 -27.27 25.75 -8.57
N ILE A 104 -27.95 24.66 -8.20
CA ILE A 104 -27.27 23.37 -7.99
C ILE A 104 -26.72 22.77 -9.28
N ASP A 105 -27.43 22.92 -10.41
CA ASP A 105 -27.04 22.33 -11.70
C ASP A 105 -25.65 22.81 -12.17
N PRO A 106 -25.36 24.12 -12.26
CA PRO A 106 -24.00 24.60 -12.57
C PRO A 106 -22.93 24.11 -11.59
N ARG A 107 -23.27 23.93 -10.31
CA ARG A 107 -22.33 23.42 -9.30
C ARG A 107 -22.05 21.94 -9.53
N ILE A 108 -23.07 21.16 -9.88
CA ILE A 108 -22.95 19.75 -10.25
C ILE A 108 -22.02 19.62 -11.45
N ASP A 109 -22.25 20.39 -12.52
CA ASP A 109 -21.41 20.38 -13.71
C ASP A 109 -19.93 20.65 -13.36
N ALA A 110 -19.67 21.70 -12.57
CA ALA A 110 -18.32 22.05 -12.17
C ALA A 110 -17.59 20.94 -11.38
N VAL A 111 -18.27 20.28 -10.43
CA VAL A 111 -17.63 19.18 -9.66
C VAL A 111 -17.51 17.89 -10.45
N LEU A 112 -18.42 17.65 -11.40
CA LEU A 112 -18.38 16.51 -12.31
C LEU A 112 -17.20 16.63 -13.28
N ASP A 113 -16.90 17.84 -13.76
CA ASP A 113 -15.72 18.12 -14.57
C ASP A 113 -14.41 17.87 -13.81
N VAL A 114 -14.36 18.23 -12.52
CA VAL A 114 -13.19 17.99 -11.64
C VAL A 114 -12.87 16.49 -11.53
N VAL A 115 -13.90 15.64 -11.48
CA VAL A 115 -13.74 14.18 -11.42
C VAL A 115 -13.72 13.52 -12.81
N ASN A 116 -13.70 14.31 -13.88
CA ASN A 116 -13.76 13.86 -15.27
C ASN A 116 -14.93 12.88 -15.51
N LEU A 117 -16.14 13.27 -15.10
CA LEU A 117 -17.37 12.52 -15.31
C LEU A 117 -18.38 13.43 -16.01
N HIS A 118 -18.97 12.97 -17.11
CA HIS A 118 -20.03 13.70 -17.79
C HIS A 118 -21.33 12.90 -17.65
N ALA A 119 -22.36 13.50 -17.08
CA ALA A 119 -23.63 12.83 -16.86
C ALA A 119 -24.82 13.80 -16.85
N PRO A 120 -25.96 13.44 -17.48
CA PRO A 120 -27.20 14.20 -17.34
C PRO A 120 -27.70 14.22 -15.88
N HIS A 121 -28.27 15.35 -15.46
CA HIS A 121 -28.77 15.56 -14.10
C HIS A 121 -29.92 14.61 -13.73
N GLU A 122 -30.69 14.15 -14.71
CA GLU A 122 -31.85 13.27 -14.54
C GLU A 122 -31.46 11.78 -14.56
N ARG A 123 -30.19 11.45 -14.81
CA ARG A 123 -29.73 10.06 -14.84
C ARG A 123 -29.80 9.45 -13.43
N ILE A 124 -30.24 8.21 -13.33
CA ILE A 124 -30.35 7.49 -12.05
C ILE A 124 -28.97 6.96 -11.61
N VAL A 125 -28.62 7.16 -10.33
CA VAL A 125 -27.31 6.79 -9.74
C VAL A 125 -27.00 5.28 -9.87
N ARG A 126 -27.99 4.40 -9.72
CA ARG A 126 -27.84 2.94 -9.89
C ARG A 126 -27.33 2.55 -11.28
N THR A 127 -27.61 3.36 -12.31
CA THR A 127 -27.23 3.04 -13.70
C THR A 127 -25.77 3.35 -14.04
N PHE A 128 -25.04 3.97 -13.11
CA PHE A 128 -23.60 4.22 -13.24
C PHE A 128 -22.82 2.95 -12.90
N SER A 129 -21.64 2.81 -13.51
CA SER A 129 -20.71 1.74 -13.10
C SER A 129 -20.11 2.03 -11.73
N GLY A 130 -19.55 1.01 -11.06
CA GLY A 130 -18.89 1.19 -9.76
C GLY A 130 -17.81 2.29 -9.77
N GLY A 131 -17.00 2.35 -10.83
CA GLY A 131 -16.00 3.43 -10.99
C GLY A 131 -16.62 4.81 -11.18
N GLN A 132 -17.73 4.92 -11.92
CA GLN A 132 -18.45 6.20 -12.04
C GLN A 132 -19.17 6.58 -10.74
N GLN A 133 -19.70 5.62 -9.99
CA GLN A 133 -20.28 5.83 -8.66
C GLN A 133 -19.23 6.33 -7.67
N ALA A 134 -18.01 5.80 -7.71
CA ALA A 134 -16.90 6.31 -6.91
C ALA A 134 -16.55 7.76 -7.28
N ARG A 135 -16.58 8.13 -8.57
CA ARG A 135 -16.41 9.53 -9.01
C ARG A 135 -17.55 10.43 -8.51
N LEU A 136 -18.80 9.96 -8.52
CA LEU A 136 -19.94 10.68 -7.93
C LEU A 136 -19.78 10.91 -6.43
N LEU A 137 -19.27 9.91 -5.69
CA LEU A 137 -18.98 10.04 -4.25
C LEU A 137 -17.89 11.06 -3.94
N LEU A 138 -16.86 11.11 -4.79
CA LEU A 138 -15.83 12.13 -4.67
C LEU A 138 -16.43 13.52 -4.95
N ALA A 139 -17.14 13.67 -6.07
CA ALA A 139 -17.79 14.93 -6.44
C ALA A 139 -18.79 15.41 -5.38
N SER A 140 -19.51 14.50 -4.70
CA SER A 140 -20.47 14.86 -3.65
C SER A 140 -19.80 15.37 -2.37
N ALA A 141 -18.54 15.01 -2.12
CA ALA A 141 -17.74 15.66 -1.08
C ALA A 141 -17.27 17.06 -1.52
N LEU A 142 -16.87 17.21 -2.79
CA LEU A 142 -16.37 18.49 -3.33
C LEU A 142 -17.45 19.57 -3.38
N ILE A 143 -18.68 19.21 -3.76
CA ILE A 143 -19.78 20.19 -3.95
C ILE A 143 -20.17 20.90 -2.66
N GLN A 144 -19.93 20.27 -1.50
CA GLN A 144 -20.31 20.80 -0.19
C GLN A 144 -19.49 22.03 0.19
N ASP A 145 -18.34 22.26 -0.45
CA ASP A 145 -17.43 23.38 -0.16
C ASP A 145 -17.19 23.57 1.35
N ALA A 146 -16.84 22.47 2.04
CA ALA A 146 -16.67 22.46 3.49
C ALA A 146 -15.40 23.21 3.97
N ASP A 147 -15.33 23.58 5.25
CA ASP A 147 -14.12 24.18 5.84
C ASP A 147 -12.95 23.20 5.90
N VAL A 148 -13.26 21.91 6.05
CA VAL A 148 -12.30 20.81 6.00
C VAL A 148 -12.78 19.74 5.03
N LEU A 149 -11.96 19.46 4.03
CA LEU A 149 -12.18 18.39 3.07
C LEU A 149 -11.29 17.18 3.43
N LEU A 150 -11.91 16.02 3.67
CA LEU A 150 -11.24 14.75 3.97
C LEU A 150 -11.37 13.80 2.78
N LEU A 151 -10.25 13.42 2.16
CA LEU A 151 -10.23 12.55 0.98
C LEU A 151 -9.41 11.30 1.25
N ASP A 152 -10.05 10.13 1.17
CA ASP A 152 -9.40 8.83 1.37
C ASP A 152 -9.24 8.11 0.02
N GLU A 153 -7.99 7.96 -0.42
CA GLU A 153 -7.58 7.39 -1.70
C GLU A 153 -8.37 7.92 -2.92
N PRO A 154 -8.42 9.26 -3.13
CA PRO A 154 -9.29 9.84 -4.16
C PRO A 154 -8.84 9.53 -5.60
N THR A 155 -7.62 9.04 -5.81
CA THR A 155 -7.05 8.73 -7.13
C THR A 155 -7.44 7.35 -7.67
N ASN A 156 -7.83 6.39 -6.83
CA ASN A 156 -8.00 4.98 -7.21
C ASN A 156 -8.99 4.72 -8.38
N ASN A 157 -9.99 5.59 -8.54
CA ASN A 157 -11.05 5.44 -9.55
C ASN A 157 -11.00 6.52 -10.65
N LEU A 158 -9.92 7.31 -10.69
CA LEU A 158 -9.71 8.36 -11.65
C LEU A 158 -8.72 7.91 -12.74
N ASP A 159 -8.98 8.36 -13.97
CA ASP A 159 -8.01 8.27 -15.06
C ASP A 159 -6.99 9.42 -14.95
N LYS A 160 -5.95 9.40 -15.79
CA LYS A 160 -4.89 10.42 -15.78
C LYS A 160 -5.42 11.86 -15.91
N ALA A 161 -6.48 12.06 -16.69
CA ALA A 161 -7.13 13.36 -16.83
C ALA A 161 -7.85 13.76 -15.54
N GLY A 162 -8.65 12.87 -14.95
CA GLY A 162 -9.31 13.08 -13.67
C GLY A 162 -8.35 13.34 -12.52
N ILE A 163 -7.23 12.62 -12.44
CA ILE A 163 -6.17 12.88 -11.44
C ILE A 163 -5.61 14.30 -11.62
N THR A 164 -5.41 14.74 -12.86
CA THR A 164 -4.90 16.08 -13.16
C THR A 164 -5.90 17.17 -12.76
N HIS A 165 -7.18 16.97 -13.07
CA HIS A 165 -8.25 17.91 -12.69
C HIS A 165 -8.42 17.99 -11.17
N LEU A 166 -8.47 16.84 -10.49
CA LEU A 166 -8.55 16.80 -9.02
C LEU A 166 -7.34 17.46 -8.38
N ARG A 167 -6.13 17.21 -8.89
CA ARG A 167 -4.90 17.84 -8.40
C ARG A 167 -4.99 19.36 -8.50
N GLN A 168 -5.43 19.87 -9.65
CA GLN A 168 -5.59 21.31 -9.85
C GLN A 168 -6.65 21.89 -8.91
N PHE A 169 -7.79 21.21 -8.75
CA PHE A 169 -8.82 21.59 -7.78
C PHE A 169 -8.26 21.70 -6.35
N LEU A 170 -7.49 20.72 -5.90
CA LEU A 170 -6.89 20.73 -4.55
C LEU A 170 -5.82 21.82 -4.39
N ILE A 171 -5.07 22.13 -5.46
CA ILE A 171 -4.15 23.28 -5.46
C ILE A 171 -4.92 24.58 -5.29
N ASP A 172 -6.04 24.74 -5.99
CA ASP A 172 -6.85 25.97 -5.98
C ASP A 172 -7.79 26.06 -4.77
N TYR A 173 -8.03 24.95 -4.08
CA TYR A 173 -8.85 24.90 -2.89
C TYR A 173 -8.25 25.78 -1.78
N LYS A 174 -8.99 26.80 -1.35
CA LYS A 174 -8.52 27.81 -0.41
C LYS A 174 -8.64 27.38 1.06
N LYS A 175 -9.44 26.36 1.33
CA LYS A 175 -9.75 25.87 2.67
C LYS A 175 -8.82 24.70 3.05
N THR A 176 -9.04 24.12 4.23
CA THR A 176 -8.20 23.02 4.70
C THR A 176 -8.55 21.71 3.99
N CYS A 177 -7.53 20.96 3.55
CA CYS A 177 -7.74 19.59 3.08
C CYS A 177 -6.78 18.62 3.76
N ILE A 178 -7.27 17.41 4.04
CA ILE A 178 -6.49 16.29 4.53
C ILE A 178 -6.70 15.14 3.56
N VAL A 179 -5.60 14.69 2.94
CA VAL A 179 -5.65 13.66 1.90
C VAL A 179 -4.87 12.43 2.33
N ILE A 180 -5.45 11.25 2.12
CA ILE A 180 -4.76 9.97 2.18
C ILE A 180 -4.59 9.50 0.74
N SER A 181 -3.36 9.25 0.31
CA SER A 181 -3.09 8.62 -0.99
C SER A 181 -1.76 7.87 -0.97
N HIS A 182 -1.65 6.89 -1.87
CA HIS A 182 -0.38 6.25 -2.20
C HIS A 182 0.37 6.90 -3.40
N ASP A 183 -0.21 7.89 -4.07
CA ASP A 183 0.39 8.57 -5.23
C ASP A 183 1.30 9.74 -4.77
N ALA A 184 2.61 9.53 -4.83
CA ALA A 184 3.62 10.50 -4.39
C ALA A 184 3.59 11.81 -5.18
N ASP A 185 3.47 11.75 -6.52
CA ASP A 185 3.48 12.92 -7.39
C ASP A 185 2.22 13.77 -7.18
N PHE A 186 1.08 13.11 -7.00
CA PHE A 186 -0.18 13.77 -6.67
C PHE A 186 -0.08 14.52 -5.35
N LEU A 187 0.39 13.86 -4.29
CA LEU A 187 0.50 14.46 -2.96
C LEU A 187 1.53 15.60 -2.93
N ASN A 188 2.67 15.42 -3.59
CA ASN A 188 3.75 16.41 -3.58
C ASN A 188 3.34 17.75 -4.20
N ALA A 189 2.36 17.76 -5.11
CA ALA A 189 1.94 18.96 -5.82
C ALA A 189 1.27 20.02 -4.92
N PHE A 190 0.63 19.63 -3.81
CA PHE A 190 -0.12 20.55 -2.96
C PHE A 190 0.15 20.40 -1.45
N THR A 191 0.80 19.31 -1.02
CA THR A 191 1.03 19.05 0.41
C THR A 191 1.96 20.08 1.02
N GLN A 192 1.58 20.60 2.20
CA GLN A 192 2.35 21.54 3.00
C GLN A 192 2.76 20.96 4.36
N GLY A 193 2.18 19.82 4.74
CA GLY A 193 2.56 19.06 5.94
C GLY A 193 2.10 17.61 5.87
N VAL A 194 2.80 16.74 6.58
CA VAL A 194 2.55 15.30 6.59
C VAL A 194 2.35 14.82 8.02
N LEU A 195 1.27 14.08 8.23
CA LEU A 195 1.03 13.28 9.43
C LEU A 195 1.49 11.86 9.14
N TYR A 196 2.65 11.49 9.67
CA TYR A 196 3.20 10.15 9.54
C TYR A 196 2.68 9.29 10.69
N LEU A 197 1.87 8.29 10.36
CA LEU A 197 1.27 7.35 11.30
C LEU A 197 2.11 6.07 11.32
N ASP A 198 2.75 5.84 12.47
CA ASP A 198 3.63 4.71 12.68
C ASP A 198 2.83 3.52 13.22
N LEU A 199 2.82 2.40 12.49
CA LEU A 199 2.04 1.21 12.84
C LEU A 199 2.49 0.53 14.14
N HIS A 200 3.77 0.66 14.52
CA HIS A 200 4.37 -0.04 15.66
C HIS A 200 4.17 0.76 16.95
N THR A 201 4.54 2.03 16.90
CA THR A 201 4.34 2.94 18.04
C THR A 201 2.89 3.38 18.18
N ARG A 202 2.10 3.28 17.10
CA ARG A 202 0.72 3.77 16.99
C ARG A 202 0.59 5.27 17.26
N LYS A 203 1.70 5.99 17.10
CA LYS A 203 1.80 7.44 17.27
C LYS A 203 1.74 8.14 15.92
N VAL A 204 1.35 9.40 15.94
CA VAL A 204 1.44 10.30 14.80
C VAL A 204 2.62 11.24 15.00
N GLU A 205 3.45 11.34 13.98
CA GLU A 205 4.49 12.36 13.88
C GLU A 205 4.08 13.42 12.86
N GLN A 206 4.16 14.69 13.24
CA GLN A 206 3.79 15.81 12.38
C GLN A 206 5.02 16.47 11.77
N TYR A 207 5.09 16.50 10.44
CA TYR A 207 6.16 17.12 9.66
C TYR A 207 5.64 18.30 8.85
N GLN A 208 6.51 19.27 8.59
CA GLN A 208 6.23 20.42 7.72
C GLN A 208 7.04 20.31 6.43
N GLY A 209 6.41 20.66 5.31
CA GLY A 209 7.01 20.59 3.99
C GLY A 209 6.16 19.82 2.99
N ASN A 210 6.62 19.81 1.74
CA ASN A 210 6.03 18.97 0.71
C ASN A 210 6.33 17.48 0.96
N TYR A 211 5.62 16.61 0.25
CA TYR A 211 5.66 15.18 0.49
C TYR A 211 7.07 14.60 0.34
N LEU A 212 7.78 14.90 -0.76
CA LEU A 212 9.09 14.32 -1.04
C LEU A 212 10.14 14.72 0.00
N ASN A 213 10.17 16.00 0.42
CA ASN A 213 11.11 16.45 1.44
C ASN A 213 10.88 15.74 2.77
N VAL A 214 9.62 15.49 3.15
CA VAL A 214 9.32 14.77 4.38
C VAL A 214 9.72 13.30 4.27
N VAL A 215 9.47 12.64 3.13
CA VAL A 215 9.92 11.26 2.90
C VAL A 215 11.44 11.14 3.05
N GLU A 216 12.21 12.08 2.50
CA GLU A 216 13.66 12.13 2.68
C GLU A 216 14.06 12.35 4.14
N GLN A 217 13.39 13.25 4.86
CA GLN A 217 13.64 13.48 6.29
C GLN A 217 13.38 12.24 7.13
N ILE A 218 12.27 11.54 6.86
CA ILE A 218 11.91 10.28 7.51
C ILE A 218 12.97 9.23 7.21
N ALA A 219 13.38 9.07 5.93
CA ALA A 219 14.40 8.12 5.54
C ALA A 219 15.75 8.38 6.24
N ALA A 220 16.23 9.63 6.23
CA ALA A 220 17.48 10.03 6.85
C ALA A 220 17.46 9.92 8.38
N ARG A 221 16.30 10.12 9.02
CA ARG A 221 16.13 9.86 10.45
C ARG A 221 16.25 8.36 10.75
N ILE A 222 15.54 7.53 10.00
CA ILE A 222 15.53 6.08 10.21
C ILE A 222 16.93 5.49 9.95
N GLU A 223 17.66 5.99 8.96
CA GLU A 223 19.04 5.57 8.72
C GLU A 223 19.97 5.92 9.90
N ARG A 224 19.80 7.11 10.48
CA ARG A 224 20.55 7.53 11.68
C ARG A 224 20.21 6.67 12.90
N GLU A 225 18.93 6.38 13.12
CA GLU A 225 18.46 5.50 14.20
C GLU A 225 19.01 4.08 14.02
N ASN A 226 18.94 3.51 12.81
CA ASN A 226 19.50 2.20 12.50
C ASN A 226 21.02 2.14 12.68
N SER A 227 21.75 3.17 12.26
CA SER A 227 23.20 3.27 12.45
C SER A 227 23.58 3.35 13.93
N ALA A 228 22.83 4.13 14.72
CA ALA A 228 23.02 4.22 16.16
C ALA A 228 22.74 2.88 16.85
N ASN A 229 21.63 2.23 16.51
CA ASN A 229 21.26 0.92 17.03
C ASN A 229 22.28 -0.17 16.65
N ALA A 230 22.78 -0.19 15.42
CA ALA A 230 23.83 -1.12 15.00
C ALA A 230 25.14 -0.91 15.78
N ARG A 231 25.50 0.35 16.06
CA ARG A 231 26.66 0.68 16.90
C ARG A 231 26.47 0.22 18.34
N LEU A 232 25.29 0.46 18.93
CA LEU A 232 24.94 -0.01 20.27
C LEU A 232 24.98 -1.54 20.36
N ALA A 233 24.39 -2.24 19.39
CA ALA A 233 24.40 -3.70 19.32
C ALA A 233 25.83 -4.27 19.23
N LYS A 234 26.70 -3.66 18.42
CA LYS A 234 28.11 -4.07 18.33
C LYS A 234 28.83 -3.89 19.67
N ILE A 235 28.64 -2.75 20.34
CA ILE A 235 29.25 -2.49 21.66
C ILE A 235 28.72 -3.47 22.70
N ALA A 236 27.42 -3.78 22.68
CA ALA A 236 26.81 -4.76 23.59
C ALA A 236 27.39 -6.17 23.38
N ILE A 237 27.55 -6.61 22.13
CA ILE A 237 28.19 -7.90 21.79
C ILE A 237 29.64 -7.93 22.30
N GLU A 238 30.44 -6.90 22.00
CA GLU A 238 31.84 -6.82 22.46
C GLU A 238 31.94 -6.81 24.00
N LYS A 239 31.01 -6.13 24.69
CA LYS A 239 30.92 -6.16 26.16
C LYS A 239 30.56 -7.56 26.68
N LYS A 240 29.60 -8.26 26.06
CA LYS A 240 29.22 -9.63 26.43
C LYS A 240 30.37 -10.61 26.21
N GLU A 241 31.10 -10.51 25.10
CA GLU A 241 32.28 -11.35 24.85
C GLU A 241 33.38 -11.12 25.89
N LYS A 242 33.71 -9.85 26.20
CA LYS A 242 34.65 -9.50 27.26
C LYS A 242 34.16 -10.01 28.62
N ALA A 243 32.88 -9.84 28.93
CA ALA A 243 32.29 -10.35 30.17
C ALA A 243 32.42 -11.88 30.28
N ASN A 244 32.20 -12.61 29.20
CA ASN A 244 32.37 -14.08 29.17
C ASN A 244 33.84 -14.48 29.36
N PHE A 245 34.77 -13.77 28.72
CA PHE A 245 36.21 -13.99 28.92
C PHE A 245 36.65 -13.73 30.38
N PHE A 246 36.18 -12.64 30.99
CA PHE A 246 36.52 -12.30 32.38
C PHE A 246 35.78 -13.17 33.40
N ALA A 247 34.62 -13.74 33.06
CA ALA A 247 33.88 -14.66 33.92
C ALA A 247 34.60 -16.01 34.13
N MET A 248 35.46 -16.42 33.18
CA MET A 248 36.33 -17.59 33.31
C MET A 248 37.54 -17.36 34.22
N LYS A 249 37.81 -16.09 34.62
CA LYS A 249 38.89 -15.74 35.55
C LYS A 249 38.34 -15.56 36.97
N GLY A 250 38.99 -16.17 37.96
CA GLY A 250 38.57 -16.11 39.38
C GLY A 250 38.78 -14.74 40.04
N GLY A 251 38.10 -14.49 41.18
CA GLY A 251 38.31 -13.31 42.03
C GLY A 251 37.56 -12.04 41.59
N ARG A 252 38.17 -10.85 41.80
CA ARG A 252 37.59 -9.52 41.49
C ARG A 252 37.09 -9.38 40.03
N LEU A 253 37.67 -10.14 39.10
CA LEU A 253 37.30 -10.14 37.68
C LEU A 253 35.89 -10.68 37.42
N ARG A 254 35.37 -11.54 38.29
CA ARG A 254 33.99 -12.05 38.20
C ARG A 254 32.94 -10.97 38.49
N LEU A 255 33.27 -10.04 39.41
CA LEU A 255 32.41 -8.90 39.74
C LEU A 255 32.36 -7.88 38.59
N LEU A 256 33.51 -7.67 37.92
CA LEU A 256 33.61 -6.85 36.71
C LEU A 256 32.80 -7.47 35.55
N ALA A 257 32.90 -8.79 35.34
CA ALA A 257 32.11 -9.49 34.35
C ALA A 257 30.60 -9.36 34.56
N LYS A 258 30.13 -9.35 35.83
CA LYS A 258 28.71 -9.13 36.15
C LYS A 258 28.25 -7.73 35.73
N ARG A 259 28.97 -6.67 36.13
CA ARG A 259 28.67 -5.29 35.70
C ARG A 259 28.69 -5.13 34.19
N MET A 260 29.65 -5.77 33.51
CA MET A 260 29.74 -5.70 32.04
C MET A 260 28.56 -6.38 31.33
N ARG A 261 27.90 -7.36 31.96
CA ARG A 261 26.64 -7.93 31.43
C ARG A 261 25.46 -7.02 31.69
N GLU A 262 25.31 -6.51 32.91
CA GLU A 262 24.25 -5.55 33.28
C GLU A 262 24.32 -4.33 32.33
N ASP A 263 25.50 -3.76 32.15
CA ASP A 263 25.75 -2.69 31.17
C ASP A 263 25.39 -3.05 29.71
N ALA A 264 25.57 -4.31 29.31
CA ALA A 264 25.29 -4.75 27.95
C ALA A 264 23.78 -5.01 27.75
N GLU A 265 23.10 -5.47 28.80
CA GLU A 265 21.65 -5.63 28.86
C GLU A 265 20.96 -4.25 28.84
N ASP A 266 21.42 -3.29 29.64
CA ASP A 266 20.94 -1.90 29.61
C ASP A 266 21.13 -1.25 28.22
N MET A 267 22.25 -1.55 27.54
CA MET A 267 22.50 -1.09 26.17
C MET A 267 21.63 -1.78 25.12
N GLU A 268 21.15 -3.00 25.39
CA GLU A 268 20.19 -3.70 24.54
C GLU A 268 18.76 -3.19 24.79
N GLU A 269 18.40 -2.87 26.02
CA GLU A 269 17.11 -2.25 26.37
C GLU A 269 17.00 -0.80 25.91
N ALA A 270 18.10 -0.05 25.92
CA ALA A 270 18.16 1.33 25.44
C ALA A 270 18.20 1.44 23.91
N GLN A 271 18.33 0.32 23.18
CA GLN A 271 18.10 0.34 21.74
C GLN A 271 16.65 0.76 21.50
N VAL A 272 16.47 1.82 20.71
CA VAL A 272 15.15 2.13 20.19
C VAL A 272 14.72 0.90 19.42
N ASP A 273 13.59 0.31 19.81
CA ASP A 273 13.06 -0.95 19.28
C ASP A 273 13.26 -0.96 17.76
N VAL A 274 14.33 -1.64 17.31
CA VAL A 274 14.75 -1.57 15.92
C VAL A 274 13.62 -2.23 15.17
N ARG A 275 12.90 -1.45 14.38
CA ARG A 275 11.69 -1.90 13.69
C ARG A 275 12.06 -3.20 12.98
N LYS A 276 11.43 -4.32 13.33
CA LYS A 276 11.73 -5.59 12.67
C LYS A 276 11.44 -5.51 11.17
N GLU A 277 10.56 -4.59 10.77
CA GLU A 277 10.26 -4.19 9.38
C GLU A 277 11.21 -3.14 8.77
N ASP A 278 12.14 -2.54 9.53
CA ASP A 278 13.19 -1.65 8.99
C ASP A 278 14.33 -2.43 8.34
N LYS A 279 14.36 -3.76 8.50
CA LYS A 279 15.34 -4.60 7.79
C LYS A 279 15.00 -4.61 6.32
N ILE A 280 15.92 -4.13 5.49
CA ILE A 280 15.80 -4.24 4.04
C ILE A 280 15.96 -5.73 3.66
N LEU A 281 15.15 -6.19 2.70
CA LEU A 281 15.31 -7.52 2.12
C LEU A 281 16.76 -7.71 1.67
N ARG A 282 17.33 -8.88 1.97
CA ARG A 282 18.62 -9.24 1.37
C ARG A 282 18.43 -9.37 -0.14
N GLN A 283 19.47 -9.08 -0.91
CA GLN A 283 19.44 -9.36 -2.34
C GLN A 283 19.11 -10.84 -2.55
N PHE A 284 18.15 -11.10 -3.43
CA PHE A 284 17.71 -12.43 -3.79
C PHE A 284 17.55 -12.51 -5.30
N THR A 285 17.50 -13.74 -5.81
CA THR A 285 17.25 -14.03 -7.22
C THR A 285 16.09 -15.01 -7.29
N ILE A 286 15.20 -14.81 -8.26
CA ILE A 286 14.16 -15.78 -8.57
C ILE A 286 14.76 -16.77 -9.59
N PRO A 287 15.02 -18.04 -9.20
CA PRO A 287 15.47 -19.04 -10.16
C PRO A 287 14.36 -19.34 -11.18
N ASN A 288 14.75 -19.71 -12.40
CA ASN A 288 13.83 -20.15 -13.45
C ASN A 288 14.06 -21.63 -13.80
N GLN A 289 13.10 -22.26 -14.46
CA GLN A 289 13.30 -23.56 -15.10
C GLN A 289 14.31 -23.44 -16.24
N GLU A 290 15.44 -24.14 -16.14
CA GLU A 290 16.54 -24.02 -17.12
C GLU A 290 16.29 -24.85 -18.37
N GLU A 291 15.60 -25.98 -18.20
CA GLU A 291 15.29 -27.00 -19.21
C GLU A 291 14.29 -26.54 -20.29
N LEU A 292 13.59 -25.44 -20.08
CA LEU A 292 12.62 -24.92 -21.04
C LEU A 292 13.31 -24.32 -22.28
N ILE A 293 12.87 -24.77 -23.45
CA ILE A 293 13.36 -24.31 -24.76
C ILE A 293 12.17 -23.84 -25.60
N GLY A 294 12.36 -22.72 -26.31
CA GLY A 294 11.38 -22.19 -27.24
C GLY A 294 10.33 -21.29 -26.59
N ASN A 295 9.11 -21.38 -27.11
CA ASN A 295 8.00 -20.50 -26.79
C ASN A 295 7.25 -20.98 -25.54
N ILE A 296 7.12 -20.10 -24.55
CA ILE A 296 6.52 -20.39 -23.24
C ILE A 296 5.03 -20.04 -23.25
N VAL A 297 4.66 -18.88 -23.81
CA VAL A 297 3.28 -18.41 -23.85
C VAL A 297 2.94 -17.84 -25.22
N THR A 298 1.81 -18.27 -25.78
CA THR A 298 1.20 -17.64 -26.94
C THR A 298 -0.14 -17.02 -26.57
N LEU A 299 -0.34 -15.75 -26.93
CA LEU A 299 -1.61 -15.05 -26.85
C LEU A 299 -2.05 -14.65 -28.28
N SER A 300 -3.13 -15.26 -28.77
CA SER A 300 -3.78 -14.97 -30.06
C SER A 300 -5.03 -14.09 -29.92
N SER A 301 -5.63 -14.05 -28.73
CA SER A 301 -6.72 -13.16 -28.39
C SER A 301 -6.84 -13.00 -26.89
N VAL A 302 -7.33 -11.84 -26.46
CA VAL A 302 -7.60 -11.54 -25.05
C VAL A 302 -9.01 -11.03 -24.88
N SER A 303 -9.63 -11.40 -23.77
CA SER A 303 -10.94 -10.86 -23.40
C SER A 303 -10.73 -9.59 -22.59
N ILE A 304 -11.29 -8.48 -23.08
CA ILE A 304 -11.24 -7.17 -22.44
C ILE A 304 -12.66 -6.70 -22.11
N PHE A 305 -12.79 -5.85 -21.10
CA PHE A 305 -14.04 -5.17 -20.80
C PHE A 305 -14.03 -3.78 -21.43
N LYS A 306 -14.95 -3.54 -22.37
CA LYS A 306 -15.16 -2.22 -22.97
C LYS A 306 -16.60 -1.79 -22.71
N ASN A 307 -16.81 -0.66 -22.04
CA ASN A 307 -18.14 -0.16 -21.65
C ASN A 307 -18.97 -1.21 -20.88
N HIS A 308 -18.35 -1.95 -19.95
CA HIS A 308 -18.99 -3.02 -19.15
C HIS A 308 -19.55 -4.19 -19.97
N LYS A 309 -19.13 -4.32 -21.23
CA LYS A 309 -19.41 -5.49 -22.07
C LYS A 309 -18.12 -6.25 -22.35
N PRO A 310 -18.14 -7.59 -22.27
CA PRO A 310 -17.01 -8.40 -22.68
C PRO A 310 -16.81 -8.27 -24.19
N ALA A 311 -15.59 -7.90 -24.60
CA ALA A 311 -15.15 -7.82 -25.98
C ALA A 311 -13.88 -8.65 -26.15
N GLN A 312 -13.67 -9.23 -27.33
CA GLN A 312 -12.41 -9.91 -27.65
C GLN A 312 -11.53 -9.00 -28.51
N LYS A 313 -10.28 -8.81 -28.09
CA LYS A 313 -9.22 -8.16 -28.87
C LYS A 313 -8.33 -9.26 -29.44
N LYS A 314 -8.25 -9.35 -30.77
CA LYS A 314 -7.25 -10.23 -31.42
C LYS A 314 -5.88 -9.61 -31.23
N ILE A 315 -4.93 -10.40 -30.76
CA ILE A 315 -3.54 -9.99 -30.55
C ILE A 315 -2.62 -11.09 -31.05
N SER A 316 -1.33 -10.82 -31.24
CA SER A 316 -0.35 -11.85 -31.56
C SER A 316 0.89 -11.58 -30.73
N VAL A 317 0.93 -12.22 -29.57
CA VAL A 317 2.05 -12.14 -28.64
C VAL A 317 2.57 -13.55 -28.42
N ALA A 318 3.88 -13.72 -28.57
CA ALA A 318 4.59 -14.94 -28.19
C ALA A 318 5.73 -14.54 -27.25
N LEU A 319 5.84 -15.26 -26.14
CA LEU A 319 6.88 -15.04 -25.14
C LEU A 319 7.76 -16.27 -25.03
N ASN A 320 9.01 -16.11 -25.43
CA ASN A 320 10.07 -17.08 -25.22
C ASN A 320 10.70 -16.91 -23.83
N LYS A 321 11.59 -17.84 -23.47
CA LYS A 321 12.44 -17.71 -22.29
C LYS A 321 13.21 -16.39 -22.29
N ASN A 322 13.37 -15.77 -21.13
CA ASN A 322 14.05 -14.48 -20.92
C ASN A 322 13.37 -13.29 -21.64
N GLN A 323 12.09 -13.39 -21.97
CA GLN A 323 11.29 -12.28 -22.48
C GLN A 323 10.26 -11.81 -21.46
N HIS A 324 10.21 -10.49 -21.27
CA HIS A 324 9.33 -9.84 -20.30
C HIS A 324 8.27 -8.99 -21.01
N LEU A 325 7.01 -9.28 -20.70
CA LEU A 325 5.84 -8.56 -21.21
C LEU A 325 5.26 -7.65 -20.13
N LEU A 326 5.15 -6.36 -20.43
CA LEU A 326 4.38 -5.42 -19.63
C LEU A 326 2.96 -5.34 -20.18
N LEU A 327 1.96 -5.56 -19.32
CA LEU A 327 0.55 -5.35 -19.62
C LEU A 327 0.12 -3.97 -19.11
N THR A 328 -0.34 -3.12 -20.02
CA THR A 328 -0.83 -1.78 -19.71
C THR A 328 -2.31 -1.63 -20.08
N GLY A 329 -2.96 -0.64 -19.49
CA GLY A 329 -4.37 -0.31 -19.76
C GLY A 329 -5.08 0.25 -18.54
N PRO A 330 -6.25 0.90 -18.73
CA PRO A 330 -7.00 1.53 -17.64
C PRO A 330 -7.51 0.53 -16.59
N ASN A 331 -7.84 1.03 -15.41
CA ASN A 331 -8.47 0.22 -14.36
C ASN A 331 -9.83 -0.31 -14.84
N GLY A 332 -10.12 -1.57 -14.51
CA GLY A 332 -11.37 -2.22 -14.91
C GLY A 332 -11.42 -2.78 -16.33
N ILE A 333 -10.35 -2.69 -17.13
CA ILE A 333 -10.31 -3.30 -18.48
C ILE A 333 -10.21 -4.84 -18.48
N GLY A 334 -9.90 -5.44 -17.33
CA GLY A 334 -9.80 -6.89 -17.15
C GLY A 334 -8.37 -7.46 -17.09
N LYS A 335 -7.35 -6.66 -16.70
CA LYS A 335 -5.95 -7.10 -16.56
C LYS A 335 -5.83 -8.35 -15.66
N SER A 336 -6.30 -8.26 -14.42
CA SER A 336 -6.28 -9.37 -13.45
C SER A 336 -7.08 -10.58 -13.93
N THR A 337 -8.23 -10.35 -14.57
CA THR A 337 -9.06 -11.42 -15.15
C THR A 337 -8.34 -12.16 -16.27
N LEU A 338 -7.58 -11.45 -17.11
CA LEU A 338 -6.74 -12.06 -18.15
C LEU A 338 -5.63 -12.91 -17.52
N LEU A 339 -4.92 -12.37 -16.52
CA LEU A 339 -3.84 -13.08 -15.84
C LEU A 339 -4.35 -14.34 -15.13
N GLU A 340 -5.49 -14.26 -14.46
CA GLU A 340 -6.13 -15.40 -13.81
C GLU A 340 -6.55 -16.47 -14.81
N ALA A 341 -7.21 -16.08 -15.91
CA ALA A 341 -7.62 -17.02 -16.94
C ALA A 341 -6.41 -17.68 -17.63
N LEU A 342 -5.30 -16.95 -17.78
CA LEU A 342 -4.04 -17.47 -18.31
C LEU A 342 -3.44 -18.50 -17.35
N ALA A 343 -3.26 -18.14 -16.08
CA ALA A 343 -2.68 -19.01 -15.06
C ALA A 343 -3.52 -20.28 -14.82
N SER A 344 -4.85 -20.20 -14.95
CA SER A 344 -5.74 -21.35 -14.78
C SER A 344 -5.94 -22.18 -16.06
N GLY A 345 -5.32 -21.80 -17.18
CA GLY A 345 -5.51 -22.47 -18.48
C GLY A 345 -6.90 -22.33 -19.11
N LYS A 346 -7.73 -21.39 -18.63
CA LYS A 346 -9.11 -21.15 -19.13
C LYS A 346 -9.19 -20.02 -20.17
N ALA A 347 -8.11 -19.28 -20.38
CA ALA A 347 -8.08 -18.16 -21.30
C ALA A 347 -8.25 -18.61 -22.76
N LYS A 348 -9.34 -18.15 -23.39
CA LYS A 348 -9.59 -18.38 -24.82
C LYS A 348 -8.55 -17.63 -25.66
N GLY A 349 -7.79 -18.37 -26.45
CA GLY A 349 -6.72 -17.82 -27.29
C GLY A 349 -5.42 -17.55 -26.54
N ALA A 350 -5.25 -18.09 -25.33
CA ALA A 350 -3.96 -18.15 -24.67
C ALA A 350 -3.54 -19.60 -24.47
N LYS A 351 -2.26 -19.91 -24.71
CA LYS A 351 -1.70 -21.24 -24.48
C LYS A 351 -0.34 -21.11 -23.82
N ILE A 352 -0.17 -21.80 -22.70
CA ILE A 352 1.13 -21.99 -22.04
C ILE A 352 1.68 -23.34 -22.53
N ALA A 353 2.99 -23.40 -22.77
CA ALA A 353 3.65 -24.65 -23.14
C ALA A 353 3.52 -25.71 -22.03
N GLU A 354 3.58 -26.98 -22.43
CA GLU A 354 3.54 -28.12 -21.50
C GLU A 354 4.78 -28.09 -20.59
N ASP A 355 4.66 -28.63 -19.38
CA ASP A 355 5.71 -28.69 -18.34
C ASP A 355 6.23 -27.35 -17.78
N VAL A 356 5.64 -26.22 -18.20
CA VAL A 356 5.91 -24.91 -17.62
C VAL A 356 5.24 -24.78 -16.25
N VAL A 357 6.07 -24.59 -15.22
CA VAL A 357 5.63 -24.18 -13.88
C VAL A 357 5.30 -22.70 -13.90
N VAL A 358 4.03 -22.39 -13.62
CA VAL A 358 3.53 -21.01 -13.54
C VAL A 358 3.63 -20.52 -12.10
N GLY A 359 4.45 -19.51 -11.86
CA GLY A 359 4.48 -18.75 -10.61
C GLY A 359 3.56 -17.54 -10.74
N TYR A 360 2.52 -17.44 -9.90
CA TYR A 360 1.55 -16.35 -9.96
C TYR A 360 1.49 -15.56 -8.65
N TYR A 361 1.89 -14.29 -8.71
CA TYR A 361 1.64 -13.30 -7.66
C TYR A 361 0.34 -12.57 -7.96
N ARG A 362 -0.67 -12.77 -7.11
CA ARG A 362 -1.97 -12.10 -7.21
C ARG A 362 -2.07 -10.93 -6.24
N GLN A 363 -2.71 -9.85 -6.68
CA GLN A 363 -2.99 -8.68 -5.85
C GLN A 363 -3.81 -9.02 -4.59
N ASP A 364 -4.74 -9.97 -4.69
CA ASP A 364 -5.62 -10.40 -3.59
C ASP A 364 -5.01 -11.51 -2.71
N PHE A 365 -3.78 -11.95 -3.02
CA PHE A 365 -3.10 -13.08 -2.40
C PHE A 365 -3.87 -14.41 -2.41
N SER A 366 -4.87 -14.58 -3.28
CA SER A 366 -5.71 -15.79 -3.26
C SER A 366 -4.97 -17.05 -3.75
N THR A 367 -3.71 -16.94 -4.18
CA THR A 367 -2.82 -18.10 -4.39
C THR A 367 -2.31 -18.70 -3.08
N LEU A 368 -2.45 -17.97 -1.97
CA LEU A 368 -2.16 -18.45 -0.63
C LEU A 368 -3.42 -19.04 0.02
N ASN A 369 -3.26 -20.15 0.72
CA ASN A 369 -4.31 -20.67 1.59
C ASN A 369 -4.19 -19.99 2.96
N PHE A 370 -5.20 -19.23 3.35
CA PHE A 370 -5.17 -18.44 4.58
C PHE A 370 -5.21 -19.26 5.87
N GLU A 371 -5.69 -20.51 5.79
CA GLU A 371 -5.76 -21.41 6.94
C GLU A 371 -4.43 -22.09 7.25
N ASP A 372 -3.55 -22.20 6.25
CA ASP A 372 -2.24 -22.81 6.42
C ASP A 372 -1.33 -21.89 7.24
N THR A 373 -0.41 -22.48 8.00
CA THR A 373 0.72 -21.75 8.55
C THR A 373 1.68 -21.35 7.43
N VAL A 374 2.49 -20.32 7.66
CA VAL A 374 3.47 -19.86 6.66
C VAL A 374 4.42 -20.98 6.24
N ILE A 375 4.91 -21.79 7.19
CA ILE A 375 5.79 -22.92 6.88
C ILE A 375 5.09 -23.98 6.01
N GLU A 376 3.82 -24.26 6.25
CA GLU A 376 3.03 -25.20 5.44
C GLU A 376 2.83 -24.67 4.03
N SER A 377 2.48 -23.39 3.90
CA SER A 377 2.32 -22.74 2.61
C SER A 377 3.63 -22.72 1.79
N LEU A 378 4.79 -22.58 2.44
CA LEU A 378 6.09 -22.62 1.78
C LEU A 378 6.47 -24.05 1.37
N ARG A 379 6.28 -25.02 2.27
CA ARG A 379 6.53 -26.45 2.01
C ARG A 379 5.71 -26.97 0.84
N ALA A 380 4.47 -26.52 0.68
CA ALA A 380 3.58 -26.94 -0.40
C ALA A 380 4.14 -26.69 -1.81
N VAL A 381 5.05 -25.72 -1.96
CA VAL A 381 5.66 -25.36 -3.25
C VAL A 381 7.14 -25.71 -3.38
N ALA A 382 7.77 -26.09 -2.27
CA ALA A 382 9.20 -26.33 -2.16
C ALA A 382 9.57 -27.74 -2.68
N LYS A 383 9.57 -27.91 -4.02
CA LYS A 383 9.96 -29.19 -4.63
C LYS A 383 11.48 -29.40 -4.51
N GLY A 384 11.88 -30.44 -3.78
CA GLY A 384 13.28 -30.84 -3.67
C GLY A 384 14.13 -29.96 -2.74
N LEU A 385 13.51 -29.18 -1.86
CA LEU A 385 14.19 -28.42 -0.82
C LEU A 385 13.96 -29.07 0.55
N ASP A 386 15.00 -29.09 1.38
CA ASP A 386 14.87 -29.53 2.77
C ASP A 386 14.31 -28.42 3.68
N GLU A 387 13.98 -28.77 4.92
CA GLU A 387 13.42 -27.80 5.88
C GLU A 387 14.39 -26.66 6.24
N GLN A 388 15.70 -26.94 6.25
CA GLN A 388 16.72 -25.95 6.55
C GLN A 388 16.82 -24.91 5.41
N GLU A 389 16.76 -25.35 4.16
CA GLU A 389 16.72 -24.51 2.97
C GLU A 389 15.44 -23.66 2.94
N ILE A 390 14.27 -24.26 3.22
CA ILE A 390 13.00 -23.53 3.29
C ILE A 390 13.07 -22.41 4.34
N ARG A 391 13.58 -22.72 5.54
CA ARG A 391 13.75 -21.72 6.62
C ARG A 391 14.78 -20.66 6.26
N SER A 392 15.84 -21.02 5.54
CA SER A 392 16.87 -20.09 5.07
C SER A 392 16.31 -19.08 4.06
N ILE A 393 15.55 -19.57 3.06
CA ILE A 393 14.87 -18.71 2.08
C ILE A 393 13.84 -17.83 2.80
N ALA A 394 13.00 -18.39 3.66
CA ALA A 394 12.01 -17.64 4.45
C ALA A 394 12.66 -16.51 5.26
N ALA A 395 13.79 -16.78 5.93
CA ALA A 395 14.53 -15.78 6.67
C ALA A 395 15.07 -14.64 5.79
N GLY A 396 15.43 -14.93 4.54
CA GLY A 396 15.80 -13.92 3.53
C GLY A 396 14.67 -12.93 3.23
N PHE A 397 13.42 -13.39 3.36
CA PHE A 397 12.19 -12.61 3.24
C PHE A 397 11.67 -12.08 4.59
N LEU A 398 12.52 -12.02 5.62
CA LEU A 398 12.19 -11.56 6.98
C LEU A 398 11.14 -12.41 7.71
N ILE A 399 10.82 -13.59 7.18
CA ILE A 399 9.90 -14.56 7.79
C ILE A 399 10.71 -15.40 8.77
N THR A 400 10.70 -15.04 10.05
CA THR A 400 11.52 -15.67 11.08
C THR A 400 10.75 -15.89 12.39
N GLY A 401 11.30 -16.74 13.28
CA GLY A 401 10.79 -16.91 14.64
C GLY A 401 9.34 -17.41 14.68
N GLU A 402 8.45 -16.58 15.24
CA GLU A 402 7.01 -16.88 15.36
C GLU A 402 6.24 -16.68 14.05
N THR A 403 6.65 -15.73 13.18
CA THR A 403 5.94 -15.43 11.92
C THR A 403 5.84 -16.65 11.01
N ILE A 404 6.86 -17.51 11.00
CA ILE A 404 6.85 -18.73 10.17
C ILE A 404 5.83 -19.78 10.65
N LYS A 405 5.40 -19.69 11.91
CA LYS A 405 4.40 -20.58 12.52
C LYS A 405 2.98 -19.98 12.51
N THR A 406 2.87 -18.67 12.24
CA THR A 406 1.58 -17.96 12.17
C THR A 406 0.79 -18.43 10.95
N LYS A 407 -0.55 -18.36 11.04
CA LYS A 407 -1.43 -18.57 9.88
C LYS A 407 -1.24 -17.47 8.85
N VAL A 408 -1.32 -17.81 7.56
CA VAL A 408 -1.19 -16.82 6.49
C VAL A 408 -2.30 -15.76 6.57
N GLY A 409 -3.52 -16.13 6.99
CA GLY A 409 -4.64 -15.20 7.15
C GLY A 409 -4.35 -14.03 8.11
N ASP A 410 -3.60 -14.30 9.18
CA ASP A 410 -3.30 -13.36 10.27
C ASP A 410 -2.14 -12.40 9.93
N LEU A 411 -1.41 -12.66 8.83
CA LEU A 411 -0.34 -11.80 8.37
C LEU A 411 -0.86 -10.47 7.81
N SER A 412 -0.05 -9.42 7.94
CA SER A 412 -0.27 -8.17 7.20
C SER A 412 -0.19 -8.40 5.68
N GLU A 413 -0.80 -7.53 4.88
CA GLU A 413 -0.76 -7.65 3.41
C GLU A 413 0.68 -7.61 2.88
N GLY A 414 1.55 -6.79 3.46
CA GLY A 414 2.97 -6.76 3.11
C GLY A 414 3.70 -8.06 3.44
N GLN A 415 3.41 -8.66 4.61
CA GLN A 415 3.95 -9.98 4.98
C GLN A 415 3.44 -11.08 4.05
N LYS A 416 2.16 -11.07 3.66
CA LYS A 416 1.60 -11.99 2.65
C LYS A 416 2.33 -11.84 1.32
N GLY A 417 2.64 -10.61 0.92
CA GLY A 417 3.47 -10.33 -0.26
C GLY A 417 4.88 -10.93 -0.17
N LEU A 418 5.56 -10.81 0.98
CA LEU A 418 6.87 -11.43 1.19
C LEU A 418 6.80 -12.96 1.15
N VAL A 419 5.75 -13.57 1.73
CA VAL A 419 5.50 -15.01 1.63
C VAL A 419 5.28 -15.43 0.18
N ALA A 420 4.53 -14.65 -0.61
CA ALA A 420 4.32 -14.92 -2.02
C ALA A 420 5.64 -14.89 -2.81
N PHE A 421 6.51 -13.91 -2.58
CA PHE A 421 7.85 -13.90 -3.20
C PHE A 421 8.73 -15.06 -2.76
N ALA A 422 8.71 -15.43 -1.48
CA ALA A 422 9.43 -16.61 -0.99
C ALA A 422 8.96 -17.89 -1.70
N ARG A 423 7.64 -18.03 -1.91
CA ARG A 423 7.07 -19.15 -2.69
C ARG A 423 7.55 -19.15 -4.13
N LEU A 424 7.59 -17.99 -4.80
CA LEU A 424 8.10 -17.88 -6.17
C LEU A 424 9.56 -18.33 -6.28
N VAL A 425 10.41 -17.96 -5.31
CA VAL A 425 11.80 -18.40 -5.27
C VAL A 425 11.90 -19.93 -5.13
N MET A 426 11.05 -20.53 -4.30
CA MET A 426 11.02 -21.99 -4.09
C MET A 426 10.44 -22.75 -5.28
N GLN A 427 9.47 -22.16 -5.99
CA GLN A 427 8.82 -22.77 -7.15
C GLN A 427 9.72 -22.90 -8.37
N ARG A 428 10.71 -22.00 -8.49
CA ARG A 428 11.57 -21.89 -9.68
C ARG A 428 10.77 -21.80 -10.99
N PRO A 429 9.84 -20.84 -11.15
CA PRO A 429 8.88 -20.86 -12.25
C PRO A 429 9.55 -20.75 -13.63
N GLY A 430 8.92 -21.34 -14.64
CA GLY A 430 9.27 -21.10 -16.04
C GLY A 430 8.59 -19.85 -16.61
N LEU A 431 7.36 -19.60 -16.13
CA LEU A 431 6.57 -18.41 -16.40
C LEU A 431 6.23 -17.71 -15.08
N LEU A 432 6.62 -16.46 -14.96
CA LEU A 432 6.28 -15.60 -13.82
C LEU A 432 5.17 -14.63 -14.22
N ILE A 433 4.07 -14.63 -13.49
CA ILE A 433 2.95 -13.71 -13.66
C ILE A 433 2.83 -12.85 -12.40
N LEU A 434 2.84 -11.53 -12.55
CA LEU A 434 2.79 -10.59 -11.45
C LEU A 434 1.66 -9.58 -11.68
N ASP A 435 0.66 -9.60 -10.80
CA ASP A 435 -0.46 -8.66 -10.80
C ASP A 435 -0.29 -7.62 -9.69
N GLU A 436 0.14 -6.41 -10.06
CA GLU A 436 0.43 -5.29 -9.16
C GLU A 436 1.32 -5.66 -7.95
N PRO A 437 2.54 -6.20 -8.17
CA PRO A 437 3.42 -6.67 -7.09
C PRO A 437 3.94 -5.54 -6.18
N THR A 438 3.77 -4.29 -6.60
CA THR A 438 4.10 -3.09 -5.83
C THR A 438 3.07 -2.79 -4.75
N ASN A 439 1.83 -3.27 -4.93
CA ASN A 439 0.77 -3.02 -3.96
C ASN A 439 1.07 -3.77 -2.67
N HIS A 440 0.82 -3.11 -1.54
CA HIS A 440 1.01 -3.65 -0.19
C HIS A 440 2.47 -3.93 0.23
N ILE A 441 3.44 -3.80 -0.68
CA ILE A 441 4.87 -3.94 -0.38
C ILE A 441 5.45 -2.60 0.11
N ASN A 442 6.25 -2.65 1.17
CA ASN A 442 6.97 -1.48 1.67
C ASN A 442 7.93 -0.94 0.60
N PHE A 443 7.91 0.38 0.38
CA PHE A 443 8.72 1.07 -0.64
C PHE A 443 10.22 0.72 -0.60
N ARG A 444 10.76 0.38 0.59
CA ARG A 444 12.17 -0.01 0.77
C ARG A 444 12.54 -1.34 0.14
N HIS A 445 11.56 -2.22 -0.06
CA HIS A 445 11.76 -3.54 -0.67
C HIS A 445 11.66 -3.46 -2.20
N LEU A 446 10.99 -2.43 -2.73
CA LEU A 446 10.74 -2.28 -4.16
C LEU A 446 12.03 -2.31 -4.99
N PRO A 447 13.13 -1.62 -4.64
CA PRO A 447 14.37 -1.70 -5.44
C PRO A 447 14.99 -3.10 -5.45
N VAL A 448 14.88 -3.84 -4.34
CA VAL A 448 15.42 -5.21 -4.24
C VAL A 448 14.59 -6.18 -5.09
N ILE A 449 13.26 -6.03 -5.03
CA ILE A 449 12.33 -6.82 -5.84
C ILE A 449 12.50 -6.49 -7.32
N ALA A 450 12.54 -5.20 -7.69
CA ALA A 450 12.73 -4.75 -9.06
C ALA A 450 14.02 -5.35 -9.65
N LYS A 451 15.13 -5.28 -8.91
CA LYS A 451 16.39 -5.92 -9.31
C LYS A 451 16.27 -7.44 -9.50
N ALA A 452 15.56 -8.14 -8.62
CA ALA A 452 15.34 -9.57 -8.75
C ALA A 452 14.49 -9.93 -9.99
N LEU A 453 13.51 -9.09 -10.34
CA LEU A 453 12.68 -9.24 -11.54
C LEU A 453 13.44 -8.88 -12.82
N ASP A 454 14.29 -7.85 -12.79
CA ASP A 454 15.17 -7.48 -13.91
C ASP A 454 16.14 -8.61 -14.28
N GLN A 455 16.69 -9.27 -13.26
CA GLN A 455 17.64 -10.37 -13.41
C GLN A 455 16.98 -11.73 -13.72
N TYR A 456 15.65 -11.82 -13.64
CA TYR A 456 14.93 -13.05 -13.91
C TYR A 456 15.10 -13.48 -15.37
N ARG A 457 15.41 -14.76 -15.59
CA ARG A 457 15.71 -15.31 -16.92
C ARG A 457 14.59 -16.19 -17.50
N GLY A 458 13.48 -16.34 -16.78
CA GLY A 458 12.29 -17.02 -17.29
C GLY A 458 11.46 -16.11 -18.20
N ALA A 459 10.29 -16.57 -18.63
CA ALA A 459 9.31 -15.67 -19.24
C ALA A 459 8.55 -14.92 -18.15
N MET A 460 8.29 -13.62 -18.32
CA MET A 460 7.58 -12.82 -17.32
C MET A 460 6.43 -12.03 -17.95
N ILE A 461 5.31 -11.95 -17.24
CA ILE A 461 4.20 -11.05 -17.53
C ILE A 461 3.95 -10.19 -16.28
N LEU A 462 4.11 -8.88 -16.43
CA LEU A 462 3.98 -7.90 -15.35
C LEU A 462 2.82 -6.95 -15.62
N VAL A 463 1.98 -6.75 -14.62
CA VAL A 463 1.04 -5.62 -14.51
C VAL A 463 1.51 -4.76 -13.34
N SER A 464 1.83 -3.49 -13.60
CA SER A 464 2.12 -2.52 -12.54
C SER A 464 1.77 -1.11 -13.00
N HIS A 465 1.21 -0.31 -12.09
CA HIS A 465 0.92 1.10 -12.31
C HIS A 465 2.00 2.06 -11.80
N VAL A 466 3.12 1.57 -11.26
CA VAL A 466 4.19 2.39 -10.68
C VAL A 466 5.35 2.56 -11.69
N PRO A 467 5.50 3.73 -12.34
CA PRO A 467 6.50 3.91 -13.41
C PRO A 467 7.93 3.66 -12.94
N ASP A 468 8.33 4.25 -11.81
CA ASP A 468 9.68 4.10 -11.26
C ASP A 468 10.07 2.65 -10.96
N PHE A 469 9.10 1.80 -10.65
CA PHE A 469 9.33 0.37 -10.42
C PHE A 469 9.51 -0.38 -11.74
N VAL A 470 8.67 -0.08 -12.74
CA VAL A 470 8.73 -0.68 -14.07
C VAL A 470 10.02 -0.27 -14.80
N ASP A 471 10.46 0.98 -14.65
CA ASP A 471 11.68 1.51 -15.29
C ASP A 471 12.97 0.83 -14.79
N GLN A 472 12.92 0.19 -13.62
CA GLN A 472 14.04 -0.59 -13.08
C GLN A 472 14.11 -2.02 -13.63
N ILE A 473 13.13 -2.44 -14.44
CA ILE A 473 12.98 -3.80 -14.93
C ILE A 473 13.11 -3.81 -16.45
N ARG A 474 13.94 -4.68 -17.01
CA ARG A 474 13.96 -4.90 -18.47
C ARG A 474 12.61 -5.40 -18.95
N ILE A 475 11.95 -4.64 -19.81
CA ILE A 475 10.72 -5.02 -20.51
C ILE A 475 11.01 -5.13 -22.01
N ASP A 476 10.72 -6.29 -22.60
CA ASP A 476 11.00 -6.58 -24.02
C ASP A 476 9.79 -6.28 -24.92
N GLN A 477 8.57 -6.45 -24.38
CA GLN A 477 7.32 -6.20 -25.10
C GLN A 477 6.33 -5.47 -24.18
N THR A 478 5.54 -4.57 -24.75
CA THR A 478 4.41 -3.95 -24.04
C THR A 478 3.14 -4.23 -24.82
N LEU A 479 2.12 -4.72 -24.11
CA LEU A 479 0.78 -4.92 -24.66
C LEU A 479 -0.18 -3.98 -23.95
N ASP A 480 -0.71 -3.01 -24.71
CA ASP A 480 -1.78 -2.13 -24.25
C ASP A 480 -3.15 -2.77 -24.54
N LEU A 481 -3.91 -3.01 -23.47
CA LEU A 481 -5.25 -3.57 -23.54
C LEU A 481 -6.30 -2.51 -23.93
N GLY A 482 -6.00 -1.21 -23.78
CA GLY A 482 -6.84 -0.09 -24.22
C GLY A 482 -7.06 -0.05 -25.72
#